data_AF-A0A8J3A0M8-F1
#
_entry.id   AF-A0A8J3A0M8-F1
#
_cell.length_a   1.000
_cell.length_b   1.000
_cell.length_c   1.000
_cell.angle_alpha   90.00
_cell.angle_beta   90.00
_cell.angle_gamma   90.00
#
_symmetry.space_group_name_H-M   'P 1'
#
loop_
_entity.id
_entity.type
_entity.pdbx_description
1 polymer ?
#
loop_
_entity_poly.entity_id
_entity_poly.type
_entity_poly.pdbx_seq_one_letter_code
_entity_poly.pdbx_strand_id
1 'polypeptide(L)'
;MTSYEKYPEILISNAENTAWKGYPDIVDELLVSVKSLQKEKTVVMIDCYPGVRYEEIERNIIAPMKPTMTLFSDDLTYPTETIDKLIEPNLTDDRVFGVLSTRTLNDFFDPASLDKAREKLNSLQRGLVVIYGVGAQLVVDPDLLVYADLTRWEIQKRYNSSELPNWKSSNHDEDPLRKFKRGYFIEWRAADKHKKRLFHHIDYLLDTNELNAPKMVDGHSYLEGLKQTVNQPFRVIPHFVPGVWGGQWMKEILDLDRSEDNYAWCFDGVIEENGLRLRYGDVAIVVPAINLVFQHPIELLGDKVHARFGTEFPIRFDFLDTMDGQNLSLQVHPLTEYIQETFGMHYTQDESYYMLDAKEDATVYLGVKDDVNKEEMLKELHAANQGDIIFDDEKYINQFPAKKHDHFLIPAGTVHCSGKNAMVLEISATPYIFTFKLWDWGRLGLDGLPRPVHLEHGEKVIQWDRDEKWVRKQLINRIEKVAEGEGWIEEKTGLHEREFIETRRHWFSSKVLHHTNDSVNVLNLIEGEEAIVESPDHTFEPFIVHYAETFFIPENVKHYTIRPYGRSNGKTIATIKAYVRV
;
A
#
# COMPACT_ATOMS: atom_id res chain seq x y z
N MET A 1 24.24 -10.38 11.53
CA MET A 1 22.93 -9.82 11.91
C MET A 1 22.65 -8.71 10.93
N THR A 2 21.50 -8.76 10.26
CA THR A 2 21.06 -7.69 9.37
C THR A 2 20.87 -6.40 10.14
N SER A 3 20.97 -5.26 9.47
CA SER A 3 20.62 -3.95 10.02
C SER A 3 19.28 -3.42 9.48
N TYR A 4 18.57 -4.20 8.66
CA TYR A 4 17.26 -3.81 8.13
C TYR A 4 16.25 -3.57 9.26
N GLU A 5 15.72 -2.35 9.34
CA GLU A 5 14.72 -1.93 10.32
C GLU A 5 13.31 -2.34 9.86
N LYS A 6 12.62 -3.16 10.66
CA LYS A 6 11.31 -3.75 10.36
C LYS A 6 10.15 -2.93 10.95
N TYR A 7 10.44 -2.06 11.91
CA TYR A 7 9.46 -1.21 12.58
C TYR A 7 9.94 0.25 12.60
N PRO A 8 10.27 0.83 11.44
CA PRO A 8 10.76 2.20 11.37
C PRO A 8 9.76 3.14 12.03
N GLU A 9 10.26 4.09 12.82
CA GLU A 9 9.44 5.04 13.56
C GLU A 9 9.90 6.48 13.32
N ILE A 10 8.92 7.39 13.33
CA ILE A 10 9.16 8.82 13.30
C ILE A 10 8.93 9.37 14.69
N LEU A 11 9.97 9.96 15.27
CA LEU A 11 9.89 10.65 16.56
C LEU A 11 9.19 11.99 16.36
N ILE A 12 8.03 12.19 16.99
CA ILE A 12 7.29 13.45 16.91
C ILE A 12 7.76 14.40 18.01
N SER A 13 8.19 15.58 17.59
CA SER A 13 8.72 16.61 18.49
C SER A 13 7.61 17.34 19.23
N ASN A 14 7.89 17.81 20.44
CA ASN A 14 6.99 18.66 21.25
C ASN A 14 5.60 18.06 21.54
N ALA A 15 5.49 16.73 21.57
CA ALA A 15 4.23 16.02 21.76
C ALA A 15 4.33 15.03 22.94
N GLU A 16 4.85 15.51 24.07
CA GLU A 16 4.85 14.76 25.32
C GLU A 16 3.47 14.84 25.98
N ASN A 17 2.98 13.71 26.52
CA ASN A 17 1.67 13.60 27.21
C ASN A 17 0.44 13.86 26.34
N THR A 18 0.57 13.68 25.03
CA THR A 18 -0.50 13.85 24.05
C THR A 18 -1.05 12.51 23.52
N ALA A 19 -0.53 11.41 24.04
CA ALA A 19 -0.88 10.06 23.62
C ALA A 19 -1.04 9.12 24.82
N TRP A 20 -1.98 8.19 24.69
CA TRP A 20 -2.41 7.25 25.73
C TRP A 20 -2.35 5.81 25.19
N LYS A 21 -2.05 4.86 26.07
CA LYS A 21 -1.93 3.44 25.71
C LYS A 21 -2.80 2.57 26.61
N GLY A 22 -3.60 1.71 25.99
CA GLY A 22 -4.50 0.81 26.70
C GLY A 22 -5.82 1.46 27.08
N TYR A 23 -6.84 0.62 27.24
CA TYR A 23 -8.22 1.07 27.48
C TYR A 23 -8.41 1.95 28.73
N PRO A 24 -7.80 1.68 29.91
CA PRO A 24 -8.00 2.50 31.10
C PRO A 24 -7.60 3.96 30.89
N ASP A 25 -6.39 4.20 30.38
CA ASP A 25 -5.84 5.54 30.17
C ASP A 25 -6.64 6.31 29.11
N ILE A 26 -7.08 5.61 28.05
CA ILE A 26 -7.94 6.17 27.01
C ILE A 26 -9.30 6.60 27.59
N VAL A 27 -9.95 5.74 28.37
CA VAL A 27 -11.24 6.05 28.99
C VAL A 27 -11.12 7.21 29.97
N ASP A 28 -10.07 7.22 30.79
CA ASP A 28 -9.83 8.28 31.76
C ASP A 28 -9.66 9.64 31.05
N GLU A 29 -8.89 9.69 29.97
CA GLU A 29 -8.75 10.90 29.15
C GLU A 29 -10.07 11.34 28.53
N LEU A 30 -10.81 10.43 27.88
CA LEU A 30 -12.09 10.77 27.27
C LEU A 30 -13.08 11.32 28.32
N LEU A 31 -13.09 10.77 29.54
CA LEU A 31 -13.92 11.27 30.64
C LEU A 31 -13.45 12.65 31.14
N VAL A 32 -12.15 12.95 31.13
CA VAL A 32 -11.62 14.28 31.42
C VAL A 32 -12.11 15.27 30.36
N SER A 33 -11.99 14.93 29.08
CA SER A 33 -12.38 15.79 27.96
C SER A 33 -13.88 16.05 27.94
N VAL A 34 -14.71 15.02 28.16
CA VAL A 34 -16.16 15.17 28.32
C VAL A 34 -16.51 16.14 29.44
N LYS A 35 -15.84 16.06 30.60
CA LYS A 35 -16.07 17.00 31.72
C LYS A 35 -15.64 18.42 31.39
N SER A 36 -14.55 18.58 30.64
CA SER A 36 -13.99 19.89 30.27
C SER A 36 -14.92 20.72 29.38
N LEU A 37 -15.78 20.06 28.60
CA LEU A 37 -16.77 20.72 27.73
C LEU A 37 -17.86 21.48 28.51
N GLN A 38 -18.07 21.15 29.80
CA GLN A 38 -19.06 21.79 30.68
C GLN A 38 -20.50 21.85 30.11
N LYS A 39 -20.88 20.83 29.32
CA LYS A 39 -22.22 20.72 28.74
C LYS A 39 -23.12 19.82 29.58
N GLU A 40 -24.41 20.15 29.66
CA GLU A 40 -25.41 19.30 30.34
C GLU A 40 -25.66 17.99 29.58
N LYS A 41 -25.54 18.05 28.25
CA LYS A 41 -25.58 16.92 27.33
C LYS A 41 -24.32 16.97 26.47
N THR A 42 -23.63 15.85 26.38
CA THR A 42 -22.43 15.70 25.55
C THR A 42 -22.60 14.52 24.61
N VAL A 43 -22.35 14.73 23.32
CA VAL A 43 -22.28 13.69 22.30
C VAL A 43 -20.82 13.37 22.02
N VAL A 44 -20.38 12.22 22.52
CA VAL A 44 -19.09 11.63 22.12
C VAL A 44 -19.34 10.72 20.93
N MET A 45 -18.50 10.83 19.93
CA MET A 45 -18.56 10.01 18.74
C MET A 45 -17.30 9.18 18.59
N ILE A 46 -17.48 7.91 18.24
CA ILE A 46 -16.39 7.01 17.85
C ILE A 46 -16.67 6.57 16.41
N ASP A 47 -16.27 7.40 15.45
CA ASP A 47 -16.45 7.08 14.03
C ASP A 47 -15.38 6.07 13.60
N CYS A 48 -15.83 4.93 13.09
CA CYS A 48 -14.97 3.79 12.81
C CYS A 48 -14.68 3.69 11.31
N TYR A 49 -13.43 3.42 10.97
CA TYR A 49 -13.11 2.92 9.63
C TYR A 49 -13.60 1.46 9.47
N PRO A 50 -14.03 1.01 8.27
CA PRO A 50 -14.38 -0.39 8.04
C PRO A 50 -13.27 -1.35 8.49
N GLY A 51 -13.64 -2.36 9.28
CA GLY A 51 -12.69 -3.34 9.83
C GLY A 51 -12.30 -3.12 11.29
N VAL A 52 -12.68 -2.00 11.92
CA VAL A 52 -12.55 -1.81 13.38
C VAL A 52 -13.37 -2.88 14.14
N ARG A 53 -12.82 -3.41 15.23
CA ARG A 53 -13.50 -4.38 16.11
C ARG A 53 -14.45 -3.65 17.06
N TYR A 54 -15.74 -3.64 16.74
CA TYR A 54 -16.73 -2.94 17.56
C TYR A 54 -16.83 -3.47 18.99
N GLU A 55 -16.70 -4.79 19.19
CA GLU A 55 -16.76 -5.40 20.53
C GLU A 55 -15.69 -4.85 21.48
N GLU A 56 -14.50 -4.56 20.97
CA GLU A 56 -13.43 -3.94 21.76
C GLU A 56 -13.79 -2.53 22.21
N ILE A 57 -14.35 -1.73 21.31
CA ILE A 57 -14.79 -0.37 21.58
C ILE A 57 -15.95 -0.38 22.57
N GLU A 58 -16.98 -1.19 22.33
CA GLU A 58 -18.15 -1.31 23.18
C GLU A 58 -17.79 -1.73 24.60
N ARG A 59 -17.04 -2.83 24.73
CA ARG A 59 -16.73 -3.44 26.02
C ARG A 59 -15.76 -2.60 26.83
N ASN A 60 -14.72 -2.07 26.17
CA ASN A 60 -13.58 -1.52 26.89
C ASN A 60 -13.51 0.02 26.86
N ILE A 61 -14.28 0.69 25.99
CA ILE A 61 -14.36 2.16 25.96
C ILE A 61 -15.76 2.63 26.35
N ILE A 62 -16.79 2.22 25.61
CA ILE A 62 -18.16 2.74 25.76
C ILE A 62 -18.76 2.32 27.11
N ALA A 63 -18.70 1.04 27.47
CA ALA A 63 -19.30 0.55 28.71
C ALA A 63 -18.67 1.20 29.96
N PRO A 64 -17.33 1.35 30.07
CA PRO A 64 -16.70 2.11 31.16
C PRO A 64 -17.09 3.59 31.23
N MET A 65 -17.36 4.26 30.11
CA MET A 65 -17.82 5.65 30.09
C MET A 65 -19.25 5.83 30.63
N LYS A 66 -20.04 4.74 30.71
CA LYS A 66 -21.42 4.72 31.23
C LYS A 66 -22.35 5.76 30.59
N PRO A 67 -22.49 5.77 29.25
CA PRO A 67 -23.37 6.72 28.58
C PRO A 67 -24.84 6.51 29.00
N THR A 68 -25.60 7.60 29.01
CA THR A 68 -27.05 7.60 29.17
C THR A 68 -27.76 7.01 27.95
N MET A 69 -27.15 7.17 26.77
CA MET A 69 -27.63 6.60 25.52
C MET A 69 -26.45 6.20 24.65
N THR A 70 -26.53 5.00 24.09
CA THR A 70 -25.62 4.55 23.02
C THR A 70 -26.41 4.38 21.73
N LEU A 71 -25.81 4.76 20.60
CA LEU A 71 -26.35 4.52 19.26
C LEU A 71 -25.26 3.90 18.37
N PHE A 72 -25.59 2.78 17.73
CA PHE A 72 -24.74 2.13 16.73
C PHE A 72 -25.15 2.60 15.33
N SER A 73 -24.24 3.24 14.58
CA SER A 73 -24.56 3.86 13.30
C SER A 73 -24.85 2.84 12.19
N ASP A 74 -24.24 1.66 12.25
CA ASP A 74 -24.48 0.58 11.29
C ASP A 74 -25.93 0.07 11.33
N ASP A 75 -26.67 0.28 12.43
CA ASP A 75 -28.11 -0.01 12.53
C ASP A 75 -28.99 1.00 11.76
N LEU A 76 -28.41 2.13 11.35
CA LEU A 76 -29.11 3.18 10.58
C LEU A 76 -28.88 3.05 9.07
N THR A 77 -28.11 2.03 8.66
CA THR A 77 -27.89 1.71 7.26
C THR A 77 -29.08 0.98 6.65
N TYR A 78 -29.14 0.93 5.32
CA TYR A 78 -30.03 0.00 4.65
C TYR A 78 -29.71 -1.46 5.06
N PRO A 79 -30.70 -2.38 5.01
CA PRO A 79 -30.44 -3.80 5.20
C PRO A 79 -29.38 -4.32 4.23
N THR A 80 -28.64 -5.37 4.64
CA THR A 80 -27.54 -5.97 3.86
C THR A 80 -27.95 -6.26 2.41
N GLU A 81 -29.14 -6.82 2.18
CA GLU A 81 -29.61 -7.16 0.84
C GLU A 81 -29.82 -5.95 -0.08
N THR A 82 -30.08 -4.78 0.51
CA THR A 82 -30.19 -3.52 -0.24
C THR A 82 -28.80 -2.97 -0.53
N ILE A 83 -27.88 -3.02 0.44
CA ILE A 83 -26.48 -2.62 0.23
C ILE A 83 -25.84 -3.48 -0.86
N ASP A 84 -26.03 -4.80 -0.80
CA ASP A 84 -25.50 -5.74 -1.80
C ASP A 84 -25.97 -5.40 -3.21
N LYS A 85 -27.25 -5.08 -3.40
CA LYS A 85 -27.79 -4.61 -4.69
C LYS A 85 -27.22 -3.27 -5.13
N LEU A 86 -26.93 -2.36 -4.20
CA LEU A 86 -26.32 -1.06 -4.54
C LEU A 86 -24.89 -1.23 -5.05
N ILE A 87 -24.16 -2.22 -4.54
CA ILE A 87 -22.75 -2.43 -4.85
C ILE A 87 -22.51 -3.48 -5.94
N GLU A 88 -23.51 -4.32 -6.26
CA GLU A 88 -23.44 -5.37 -7.30
C GLU A 88 -22.85 -4.86 -8.63
N PRO A 89 -23.21 -3.68 -9.18
CA PRO A 89 -22.62 -3.21 -10.44
C PRO A 89 -21.10 -2.96 -10.37
N ASN A 90 -20.54 -2.78 -9.18
CA ASN A 90 -19.10 -2.62 -8.96
C ASN A 90 -18.39 -3.97 -8.74
N LEU A 91 -19.13 -5.00 -8.35
CA LEU A 91 -18.62 -6.34 -8.11
C LEU A 91 -18.90 -7.20 -9.36
N THR A 92 -17.95 -7.25 -10.30
CA THR A 92 -18.03 -8.13 -11.48
C THR A 92 -18.06 -9.62 -11.07
N ASP A 93 -18.23 -10.54 -12.03
CA ASP A 93 -18.12 -11.98 -11.76
C ASP A 93 -16.67 -12.47 -11.51
N ASP A 94 -15.68 -11.62 -11.78
CA ASP A 94 -14.26 -11.91 -11.54
C ASP A 94 -13.97 -12.07 -10.03
N ARG A 95 -13.13 -13.05 -9.65
CA ARG A 95 -12.81 -13.33 -8.25
C ARG A 95 -12.02 -12.19 -7.57
N VAL A 96 -11.26 -11.41 -8.34
CA VAL A 96 -10.31 -10.39 -7.86
C VAL A 96 -10.72 -8.97 -8.27
N PHE A 97 -11.12 -8.76 -9.52
CA PHE A 97 -11.30 -7.41 -10.07
C PHE A 97 -12.73 -6.91 -9.94
N GLY A 98 -12.89 -5.66 -9.52
CA GLY A 98 -14.15 -4.92 -9.56
C GLY A 98 -14.02 -3.64 -10.39
N VAL A 99 -15.07 -2.83 -10.38
CA VAL A 99 -15.08 -1.50 -10.99
C VAL A 99 -15.12 -0.46 -9.89
N LEU A 100 -14.25 0.56 -9.94
CA LEU A 100 -14.18 1.58 -8.91
C LEU A 100 -15.53 2.27 -8.66
N SER A 101 -15.93 2.35 -7.40
CA SER A 101 -17.18 2.99 -6.99
C SER A 101 -17.01 4.49 -6.72
N THR A 102 -17.94 5.29 -7.24
CA THR A 102 -18.04 6.72 -6.93
C THR A 102 -18.90 7.00 -5.69
N ARG A 103 -19.50 5.97 -5.08
CA ARG A 103 -20.36 6.08 -3.90
C ARG A 103 -19.65 6.71 -2.69
N THR A 104 -20.47 7.21 -1.78
CA THR A 104 -20.11 7.79 -0.48
C THR A 104 -20.85 7.04 0.63
N LEU A 105 -20.41 7.18 1.88
CA LEU A 105 -21.11 6.50 2.99
C LEU A 105 -22.59 6.88 3.07
N ASN A 106 -22.98 8.12 2.72
CA ASN A 106 -24.38 8.56 2.71
C ASN A 106 -25.28 7.67 1.85
N ASP A 107 -24.75 7.09 0.76
CA ASP A 107 -25.53 6.26 -0.18
C ASP A 107 -25.99 4.94 0.46
N PHE A 108 -25.41 4.55 1.60
CA PHE A 108 -25.72 3.31 2.32
C PHE A 108 -26.62 3.53 3.55
N PHE A 109 -26.92 4.78 3.91
CA PHE A 109 -27.75 5.11 5.08
C PHE A 109 -29.21 5.33 4.70
N ASP A 110 -30.11 4.79 5.52
CA ASP A 110 -31.55 5.04 5.36
C ASP A 110 -31.92 6.41 5.96
N PRO A 111 -32.38 7.38 5.16
CA PRO A 111 -32.74 8.71 5.65
C PRO A 111 -33.79 8.69 6.77
N ALA A 112 -34.77 7.77 6.70
CA ALA A 112 -35.80 7.67 7.74
C ALA A 112 -35.24 7.19 9.07
N SER A 113 -34.31 6.24 9.03
CA SER A 113 -33.60 5.75 10.22
C SER A 113 -32.69 6.83 10.83
N LEU A 114 -31.99 7.61 10.00
CA LEU A 114 -31.20 8.76 10.44
C LEU A 114 -32.08 9.82 11.12
N ASP A 115 -33.21 10.18 10.55
CA ASP A 115 -34.11 11.19 11.12
C ASP A 115 -34.69 10.73 12.45
N LYS A 116 -35.10 9.46 12.56
CA LYS A 116 -35.55 8.88 13.82
C LYS A 116 -34.45 8.85 14.89
N ALA A 117 -33.20 8.58 14.50
CA ALA A 117 -32.06 8.67 15.41
C ALA A 117 -31.86 10.09 15.93
N ARG A 118 -31.93 11.09 15.04
CA ARG A 118 -31.84 12.52 15.41
C ARG A 118 -32.96 12.96 16.34
N GLU A 119 -34.19 12.53 16.10
CA GLU A 119 -35.33 12.80 16.99
C GLU A 119 -35.10 12.22 18.39
N LYS A 120 -34.65 10.96 18.47
CA LYS A 120 -34.32 10.30 19.75
C LYS A 120 -33.23 11.07 20.48
N LEU A 121 -32.17 11.48 19.78
CA LEU A 121 -31.11 12.31 20.34
C LEU A 121 -31.67 13.63 20.88
N ASN A 122 -32.48 14.34 20.10
CA ASN A 122 -33.04 15.65 20.48
C ASN A 122 -34.01 15.56 21.68
N SER A 123 -34.64 14.40 21.89
CA SER A 123 -35.51 14.18 23.06
C SER A 123 -34.73 14.15 24.39
N LEU A 124 -33.45 13.75 24.36
CA LEU A 124 -32.59 13.71 25.53
C LEU A 124 -32.02 15.11 25.83
N GLN A 125 -32.28 15.62 27.03
CA GLN A 125 -31.87 16.97 27.45
C GLN A 125 -30.53 17.01 28.20
N ARG A 126 -30.12 15.89 28.81
CA ARG A 126 -28.92 15.81 29.65
C ARG A 126 -28.29 14.42 29.60
N GLY A 127 -27.01 14.34 29.94
CA GLY A 127 -26.24 13.11 30.04
C GLY A 127 -25.27 12.90 28.87
N LEU A 128 -24.48 11.85 28.99
CA LEU A 128 -23.52 11.45 27.97
C LEU A 128 -24.20 10.57 26.93
N VAL A 129 -24.05 10.92 25.66
CA VAL A 129 -24.42 10.09 24.51
C VAL A 129 -23.15 9.59 23.85
N VAL A 130 -23.11 8.31 23.51
CA VAL A 130 -22.05 7.76 22.64
C VAL A 130 -22.67 7.26 21.34
N ILE A 131 -22.17 7.76 20.20
CA ILE A 131 -22.52 7.27 18.87
C ILE A 131 -21.28 6.60 18.29
N TYR A 132 -21.38 5.37 17.80
CA TYR A 132 -20.22 4.63 17.28
C TYR A 132 -20.58 3.76 16.08
N GLY A 133 -19.57 3.37 15.31
CA GLY A 133 -19.73 2.58 14.08
C GLY A 133 -19.23 3.36 12.85
N VAL A 134 -19.35 2.75 11.68
CA VAL A 134 -18.92 3.40 10.42
C VAL A 134 -19.88 4.53 10.09
N GLY A 135 -19.36 5.71 9.77
CA GLY A 135 -20.18 6.86 9.37
C GLY A 135 -21.07 7.39 10.50
N ALA A 136 -20.64 7.22 11.76
CA ALA A 136 -21.32 7.76 12.93
C ALA A 136 -21.57 9.27 12.82
N GLN A 137 -20.67 10.02 12.17
CA GLN A 137 -20.81 11.47 11.96
C GLN A 137 -21.99 11.86 11.07
N LEU A 138 -22.51 10.93 10.26
CA LEU A 138 -23.70 11.19 9.44
C LEU A 138 -24.98 11.39 10.29
N VAL A 139 -24.96 10.97 11.56
CA VAL A 139 -26.10 11.11 12.47
C VAL A 139 -26.25 12.57 12.92
N VAL A 140 -25.20 13.14 13.51
CA VAL A 140 -25.15 14.52 14.05
C VAL A 140 -23.69 14.94 14.24
N ASP A 141 -23.43 16.24 14.27
CA ASP A 141 -22.11 16.75 14.66
C ASP A 141 -21.82 16.44 16.14
N PRO A 142 -20.64 15.89 16.46
CA PRO A 142 -20.29 15.55 17.83
C PRO A 142 -19.79 16.76 18.63
N ASP A 143 -19.83 16.63 19.96
CA ASP A 143 -19.11 17.53 20.87
C ASP A 143 -17.67 17.08 21.09
N LEU A 144 -17.40 15.79 20.88
CA LEU A 144 -16.07 15.17 20.91
C LEU A 144 -16.01 14.04 19.88
N LEU A 145 -15.09 14.11 18.92
CA LEU A 145 -14.88 13.11 17.88
C LEU A 145 -13.61 12.29 18.15
N VAL A 146 -13.81 11.00 18.41
CA VAL A 146 -12.78 9.97 18.33
C VAL A 146 -12.89 9.29 16.97
N TYR A 147 -11.81 9.25 16.19
CA TYR A 147 -11.76 8.53 14.93
C TYR A 147 -10.95 7.24 15.08
N ALA A 148 -11.62 6.09 14.99
CA ALA A 148 -11.00 4.78 15.12
C ALA A 148 -10.50 4.29 13.76
N ASP A 149 -9.17 4.16 13.62
CA ASP A 149 -8.50 3.85 12.36
C ASP A 149 -7.60 2.61 12.47
N LEU A 150 -7.25 2.05 11.32
CA LEU A 150 -6.37 0.89 11.16
C LEU A 150 -5.84 0.81 9.73
N THR A 151 -4.68 0.18 9.56
CA THR A 151 -4.08 -0.06 8.25
C THR A 151 -4.94 -1.03 7.43
N ARG A 152 -4.95 -0.86 6.11
CA ARG A 152 -5.62 -1.82 5.21
C ARG A 152 -4.98 -3.19 5.28
N TRP A 153 -3.66 -3.24 5.48
CA TRP A 153 -2.97 -4.50 5.78
C TRP A 153 -3.56 -5.24 6.98
N GLU A 154 -3.90 -4.54 8.05
CA GLU A 154 -4.57 -5.15 9.19
C GLU A 154 -5.97 -5.66 8.83
N ILE A 155 -6.75 -4.93 8.03
CA ILE A 155 -8.05 -5.40 7.53
C ILE A 155 -7.89 -6.71 6.75
N GLN A 156 -6.88 -6.79 5.87
CA GLN A 156 -6.59 -8.00 5.10
C GLN A 156 -6.24 -9.19 6.00
N LYS A 157 -5.43 -9.00 7.05
CA LYS A 157 -5.13 -10.07 8.01
C LYS A 157 -6.39 -10.60 8.69
N ARG A 158 -7.31 -9.71 9.08
CA ARG A 158 -8.60 -10.09 9.68
C ARG A 158 -9.52 -10.83 8.70
N TYR A 159 -9.46 -10.49 7.40
CA TYR A 159 -10.13 -11.25 6.36
C TYR A 159 -9.53 -12.64 6.17
N ASN A 160 -8.20 -12.75 6.15
CA ASN A 160 -7.49 -14.01 5.96
C ASN A 160 -7.65 -14.98 7.14
N SER A 161 -7.82 -14.47 8.36
CA SER A 161 -8.09 -15.28 9.56
C SER A 161 -9.57 -15.62 9.77
N SER A 162 -10.45 -15.19 8.86
CA SER A 162 -11.92 -15.26 9.00
C SER A 162 -12.48 -14.55 10.25
N GLU A 163 -11.67 -13.69 10.87
CA GLU A 163 -12.05 -12.95 12.08
C GLU A 163 -13.20 -11.98 11.79
N LEU A 164 -13.12 -11.24 10.69
CA LEU A 164 -14.13 -10.23 10.31
C LEU A 164 -14.74 -10.50 8.93
N PRO A 165 -16.04 -10.18 8.76
CA PRO A 165 -16.67 -10.05 7.45
C PRO A 165 -16.36 -8.66 6.86
N ASN A 166 -16.78 -8.43 5.62
CA ASN A 166 -16.89 -7.06 5.09
C ASN A 166 -17.92 -6.25 5.88
N TRP A 167 -17.82 -4.93 5.78
CA TRP A 167 -18.77 -4.04 6.45
C TRP A 167 -20.20 -4.27 5.96
N LYS A 168 -21.15 -4.35 6.92
CA LYS A 168 -22.56 -4.68 6.67
C LYS A 168 -22.80 -5.98 5.90
N SER A 169 -21.90 -6.95 6.04
CA SER A 169 -22.01 -8.29 5.46
C SER A 169 -21.87 -9.37 6.53
N SER A 170 -22.33 -10.58 6.22
CA SER A 170 -22.19 -11.77 7.07
C SER A 170 -21.23 -12.81 6.45
N ASN A 171 -20.31 -12.35 5.59
CA ASN A 171 -19.45 -13.17 4.73
C ASN A 171 -18.11 -13.59 5.39
N HIS A 172 -18.12 -14.03 6.65
CA HIS A 172 -16.90 -14.42 7.37
C HIS A 172 -16.06 -15.46 6.60
N ASP A 173 -16.73 -16.51 6.14
CA ASP A 173 -16.12 -17.65 5.44
C ASP A 173 -15.96 -17.43 3.93
N GLU A 174 -16.27 -16.23 3.42
CA GLU A 174 -16.03 -15.93 2.02
C GLU A 174 -14.53 -15.85 1.74
N ASP A 175 -14.17 -16.29 0.53
CA ASP A 175 -12.85 -16.16 -0.04
C ASP A 175 -12.24 -14.76 0.20
N PRO A 176 -11.07 -14.68 0.86
CA PRO A 176 -10.45 -13.39 1.19
C PRO A 176 -10.20 -12.47 0.00
N LEU A 177 -9.99 -13.02 -1.21
CA LEU A 177 -9.84 -12.21 -2.43
C LEU A 177 -11.13 -11.45 -2.78
N ARG A 178 -12.30 -12.09 -2.61
CA ARG A 178 -13.59 -11.42 -2.79
C ARG A 178 -13.85 -10.38 -1.71
N LYS A 179 -13.44 -10.66 -0.47
CA LYS A 179 -13.53 -9.68 0.62
C LYS A 179 -12.66 -8.45 0.36
N PHE A 180 -11.43 -8.67 -0.10
CA PHE A 180 -10.53 -7.61 -0.53
C PHE A 180 -11.11 -6.80 -1.68
N LYS A 181 -11.66 -7.46 -2.71
CA LYS A 181 -12.33 -6.79 -3.84
C LYS A 181 -13.43 -5.84 -3.36
N ARG A 182 -14.34 -6.29 -2.49
CA ARG A 182 -15.39 -5.43 -1.92
C ARG A 182 -14.82 -4.24 -1.15
N GLY A 183 -13.78 -4.47 -0.34
CA GLY A 183 -13.05 -3.41 0.36
C GLY A 183 -12.44 -2.38 -0.60
N TYR A 184 -11.58 -2.85 -1.50
CA TYR A 184 -10.76 -2.05 -2.41
C TYR A 184 -11.56 -1.17 -3.36
N PHE A 185 -12.60 -1.73 -3.99
CA PHE A 185 -13.36 -1.04 -5.03
C PHE A 185 -14.48 -0.16 -4.47
N ILE A 186 -14.90 -0.37 -3.20
CA ILE A 186 -16.16 0.18 -2.69
C ILE A 186 -16.02 0.71 -1.28
N GLU A 187 -15.88 -0.17 -0.28
CA GLU A 187 -16.03 0.20 1.14
C GLU A 187 -14.96 1.20 1.56
N TRP A 188 -13.70 0.91 1.24
CA TRP A 188 -12.57 1.77 1.59
C TRP A 188 -12.63 3.10 0.84
N ARG A 189 -13.12 3.11 -0.41
CA ARG A 189 -13.27 4.35 -1.20
C ARG A 189 -14.35 5.26 -0.62
N ALA A 190 -15.47 4.69 -0.17
CA ALA A 190 -16.52 5.45 0.50
C ALA A 190 -16.07 5.96 1.87
N ALA A 191 -15.35 5.12 2.63
CA ALA A 191 -14.81 5.46 3.94
C ALA A 191 -13.71 6.52 3.86
N ASP A 192 -12.81 6.46 2.88
CA ASP A 192 -11.76 7.47 2.67
C ASP A 192 -12.35 8.85 2.35
N LYS A 193 -13.40 8.92 1.51
CA LYS A 193 -14.12 10.18 1.23
C LYS A 193 -14.74 10.74 2.51
N HIS A 194 -15.23 9.88 3.39
CA HIS A 194 -15.76 10.29 4.69
C HIS A 194 -14.64 10.79 5.60
N LYS A 195 -13.58 9.99 5.81
CA LYS A 195 -12.38 10.31 6.60
C LYS A 195 -11.77 11.66 6.23
N LYS A 196 -11.61 11.92 4.92
CA LYS A 196 -11.04 13.19 4.40
C LYS A 196 -11.75 14.45 4.91
N ARG A 197 -13.06 14.37 5.15
CA ARG A 197 -13.84 15.50 5.67
C ARG A 197 -13.71 15.67 7.18
N LEU A 198 -13.25 14.65 7.89
CA LEU A 198 -13.20 14.63 9.34
C LEU A 198 -11.85 15.06 9.90
N PHE A 199 -10.73 14.97 9.17
CA PHE A 199 -9.38 15.18 9.73
C PHE A 199 -9.23 16.40 10.66
N HIS A 200 -9.72 17.58 10.25
CA HIS A 200 -9.62 18.81 11.04
C HIS A 200 -10.65 18.93 12.18
N HIS A 201 -11.51 17.93 12.32
CA HIS A 201 -12.52 17.82 13.37
C HIS A 201 -12.24 16.65 14.34
N ILE A 202 -11.21 15.84 14.07
CA ILE A 202 -10.82 14.74 14.96
C ILE A 202 -10.26 15.35 16.24
N ASP A 203 -10.88 15.09 17.39
CA ASP A 203 -10.34 15.44 18.70
C ASP A 203 -9.34 14.39 19.18
N TYR A 204 -9.58 13.12 18.85
CA TYR A 204 -8.67 12.02 19.14
C TYR A 204 -8.63 11.00 18.00
N LEU A 205 -7.43 10.58 17.60
CA LEU A 205 -7.24 9.43 16.74
C LEU A 205 -6.98 8.18 17.59
N LEU A 206 -7.74 7.12 17.35
CA LEU A 206 -7.60 5.83 18.01
C LEU A 206 -7.00 4.79 17.04
N ASP A 207 -5.78 4.34 17.32
CA ASP A 207 -5.11 3.22 16.65
C ASP A 207 -5.68 1.90 17.16
N THR A 208 -6.32 1.16 16.25
CA THR A 208 -6.96 -0.13 16.50
C THR A 208 -6.30 -1.29 15.77
N ASN A 209 -5.04 -1.15 15.34
CA ASN A 209 -4.35 -2.20 14.58
C ASN A 209 -4.16 -3.47 15.43
N GLU A 210 -3.68 -3.33 16.67
CA GLU A 210 -3.36 -4.46 17.54
C GLU A 210 -4.53 -4.86 18.45
N LEU A 211 -4.83 -6.17 18.50
CA LEU A 211 -5.88 -6.73 19.34
C LEU A 211 -5.57 -6.49 20.83
N ASN A 212 -6.55 -5.96 21.57
CA ASN A 212 -6.49 -5.61 22.99
C ASN A 212 -5.37 -4.63 23.39
N ALA A 213 -4.77 -3.93 22.42
CA ALA A 213 -3.66 -3.01 22.66
C ALA A 213 -3.89 -1.65 21.94
N PRO A 214 -5.00 -0.96 22.22
CA PRO A 214 -5.29 0.32 21.60
C PRO A 214 -4.28 1.40 22.02
N LYS A 215 -4.03 2.35 21.14
CA LYS A 215 -3.37 3.61 21.48
C LYS A 215 -4.20 4.77 20.96
N MET A 216 -4.14 5.91 21.63
CA MET A 216 -4.86 7.11 21.23
C MET A 216 -3.91 8.31 21.27
N VAL A 217 -4.10 9.28 20.38
CA VAL A 217 -3.42 10.58 20.40
C VAL A 217 -4.43 11.68 20.16
N ASP A 218 -4.21 12.85 20.74
CA ASP A 218 -5.05 14.00 20.44
C ASP A 218 -4.92 14.41 18.96
N GLY A 219 -5.99 14.96 18.41
CA GLY A 219 -6.07 15.27 16.98
C GLY A 219 -5.07 16.33 16.52
N HIS A 220 -4.72 17.29 17.37
CA HIS A 220 -3.74 18.31 17.01
C HIS A 220 -2.35 17.71 16.87
N SER A 221 -1.90 16.93 17.86
CA SER A 221 -0.63 16.22 17.81
C SER A 221 -0.56 15.22 16.66
N TYR A 222 -1.68 14.55 16.37
CA TYR A 222 -1.78 13.66 15.20
C TYR A 222 -1.48 14.41 13.89
N LEU A 223 -2.14 15.53 13.65
CA LEU A 223 -1.95 16.32 12.43
C LEU A 223 -0.54 16.92 12.34
N GLU A 224 0.01 17.43 13.46
CA GLU A 224 1.40 17.90 13.48
C GLU A 224 2.41 16.76 13.24
N GLY A 225 2.11 15.52 13.66
CA GLY A 225 2.92 14.36 13.33
C GLY A 225 2.95 14.03 11.83
N LEU A 226 1.80 14.10 11.16
CA LEU A 226 1.72 13.95 9.69
C LEU A 226 2.49 15.07 8.98
N LYS A 227 2.35 16.30 9.44
CA LYS A 227 3.04 17.48 8.91
C LYS A 227 4.56 17.40 9.12
N GLN A 228 5.02 16.95 10.28
CA GLN A 228 6.46 16.74 10.52
C GLN A 228 7.03 15.70 9.56
N THR A 229 6.26 14.65 9.25
CA THR A 229 6.70 13.57 8.35
C THR A 229 7.01 14.09 6.94
N VAL A 230 6.20 14.99 6.38
CA VAL A 230 6.44 15.54 5.02
C VAL A 230 7.59 16.56 4.95
N ASN A 231 8.29 16.82 6.05
CA ASN A 231 9.45 17.71 6.10
C ASN A 231 10.79 16.97 6.22
N GLN A 232 10.79 15.63 6.17
CA GLN A 232 11.99 14.83 6.36
C GLN A 232 11.93 13.49 5.58
N PRO A 233 13.06 12.80 5.39
CA PRO A 233 13.05 11.42 4.93
C PRO A 233 12.25 10.52 5.88
N PHE A 234 11.52 9.56 5.35
CA PHE A 234 10.77 8.61 6.17
C PHE A 234 10.67 7.22 5.54
N ARG A 235 10.25 6.25 6.35
CA ARG A 235 9.91 4.88 5.94
C ARG A 235 8.53 4.52 6.47
N VAL A 236 7.92 3.53 5.85
CA VAL A 236 6.66 2.91 6.29
C VAL A 236 6.94 1.54 6.89
N ILE A 237 5.99 0.98 7.64
CA ILE A 237 6.14 -0.36 8.21
C ILE A 237 6.05 -1.39 7.07
N PRO A 238 7.12 -2.14 6.76
CA PRO A 238 7.11 -3.17 5.73
C PRO A 238 6.24 -4.37 6.15
N HIS A 239 5.66 -5.05 5.16
CA HIS A 239 4.87 -6.27 5.38
C HIS A 239 5.40 -7.42 4.53
N PHE A 240 5.74 -8.52 5.19
CA PHE A 240 6.34 -9.71 4.59
C PHE A 240 5.29 -10.82 4.50
N VAL A 241 5.16 -11.45 3.33
CA VAL A 241 4.07 -12.39 3.06
C VAL A 241 4.59 -13.68 2.42
N PRO A 242 4.30 -14.86 3.01
CA PRO A 242 4.55 -16.15 2.36
C PRO A 242 3.77 -16.30 1.04
N GLY A 243 4.27 -17.16 0.15
CA GLY A 243 3.58 -17.44 -1.11
C GLY A 243 4.03 -18.74 -1.77
N VAL A 244 3.24 -19.20 -2.74
CA VAL A 244 3.48 -20.48 -3.44
C VAL A 244 4.82 -20.56 -4.17
N TRP A 245 5.40 -19.42 -4.52
CA TRP A 245 6.67 -19.30 -5.23
C TRP A 245 7.81 -18.76 -4.37
N GLY A 246 7.51 -18.42 -3.10
CA GLY A 246 8.40 -17.65 -2.24
C GLY A 246 9.74 -18.32 -1.99
N GLY A 247 10.75 -17.48 -1.79
CA GLY A 247 12.13 -17.85 -1.59
C GLY A 247 12.60 -17.73 -0.14
N GLN A 248 13.92 -17.73 0.01
CA GLN A 248 14.62 -17.72 1.29
C GLN A 248 15.48 -16.47 1.52
N TRP A 249 15.66 -15.62 0.50
CA TRP A 249 16.56 -14.46 0.57
C TRP A 249 16.19 -13.52 1.69
N MET A 250 14.90 -13.21 1.85
CA MET A 250 14.46 -12.29 2.91
C MET A 250 14.71 -12.86 4.32
N LYS A 251 14.65 -14.18 4.52
CA LYS A 251 14.98 -14.82 5.82
C LYS A 251 16.46 -14.67 6.14
N GLU A 252 17.31 -14.78 5.14
CA GLU A 252 18.76 -14.74 5.31
C GLU A 252 19.30 -13.30 5.43
N ILE A 253 18.83 -12.42 4.56
CA ILE A 253 19.37 -11.06 4.42
C ILE A 253 18.62 -10.05 5.28
N LEU A 254 17.30 -10.19 5.46
CA LEU A 254 16.49 -9.30 6.31
C LEU A 254 16.18 -9.91 7.69
N ASP A 255 16.80 -11.06 8.00
CA ASP A 255 16.70 -11.76 9.30
C ASP A 255 15.24 -11.99 9.74
N LEU A 256 14.36 -12.33 8.79
CA LEU A 256 12.97 -12.64 9.09
C LEU A 256 12.82 -13.95 9.86
N ASP A 257 11.62 -14.20 10.38
CA ASP A 257 11.35 -15.42 11.12
C ASP A 257 11.66 -16.65 10.27
N ARG A 258 12.52 -17.52 10.81
CA ARG A 258 12.98 -18.74 10.14
C ARG A 258 11.99 -19.90 10.28
N SER A 259 10.97 -19.80 11.14
CA SER A 259 9.91 -20.81 11.22
C SER A 259 8.87 -20.73 10.11
N GLU A 260 8.77 -19.59 9.41
CA GLU A 260 7.99 -19.51 8.18
C GLU A 260 8.68 -20.30 7.06
N ASP A 261 7.89 -21.01 6.25
CA ASP A 261 8.41 -21.85 5.17
C ASP A 261 9.19 -21.02 4.15
N ASN A 262 8.63 -19.88 3.74
CA ASN A 262 9.22 -18.94 2.80
C ASN A 262 8.65 -17.52 2.98
N TYR A 263 9.20 -16.58 2.22
CA TYR A 263 8.55 -15.30 1.94
C TYR A 263 8.57 -15.06 0.43
N ALA A 264 7.44 -14.62 -0.11
CA ALA A 264 7.29 -14.30 -1.52
C ALA A 264 7.32 -12.79 -1.73
N TRP A 265 6.50 -12.06 -0.97
CA TRP A 265 6.36 -10.60 -1.11
C TRP A 265 6.94 -9.86 0.09
N CYS A 266 7.49 -8.68 -0.16
CA CYS A 266 7.60 -7.64 0.85
C CYS A 266 7.13 -6.28 0.34
N PHE A 267 6.01 -5.84 0.90
CA PHE A 267 5.44 -4.52 0.68
C PHE A 267 6.19 -3.49 1.55
N ASP A 268 7.38 -3.07 1.10
CA ASP A 268 8.18 -1.98 1.67
C ASP A 268 8.15 -0.78 0.72
N GLY A 269 6.96 -0.18 0.58
CA GLY A 269 6.76 0.96 -0.31
C GLY A 269 5.39 1.04 -0.99
N VAL A 270 4.33 0.54 -0.36
CA VAL A 270 2.94 0.58 -0.84
C VAL A 270 2.11 1.44 0.11
N ILE A 271 2.15 2.76 -0.08
CA ILE A 271 1.55 3.75 0.84
C ILE A 271 0.06 3.48 1.13
N GLU A 272 -0.67 2.96 0.15
CA GLU A 272 -2.08 2.59 0.24
C GLU A 272 -2.36 1.47 1.26
N GLU A 273 -1.39 0.59 1.51
CA GLU A 273 -1.54 -0.61 2.36
C GLU A 273 -0.75 -0.49 3.67
N ASN A 274 0.41 0.15 3.63
CA ASN A 274 1.34 0.20 4.75
C ASN A 274 0.88 1.13 5.89
N GLY A 275 1.43 0.88 7.07
CA GLY A 275 1.31 1.76 8.23
C GLY A 275 2.46 2.76 8.34
N LEU A 276 2.17 3.93 8.89
CA LEU A 276 3.14 4.89 9.38
C LEU A 276 3.19 4.81 10.90
N ARG A 277 4.38 4.64 11.48
CA ARG A 277 4.57 4.53 12.93
C ARG A 277 5.08 5.84 13.50
N LEU A 278 4.22 6.53 14.25
CA LEU A 278 4.49 7.83 14.86
C LEU A 278 4.66 7.68 16.36
N ARG A 279 5.79 8.15 16.90
CA ARG A 279 6.15 8.07 18.32
C ARG A 279 5.92 9.41 19.01
N TYR A 280 5.05 9.40 20.02
CA TYR A 280 4.70 10.55 20.88
C TYR A 280 5.13 10.23 22.31
N GLY A 281 6.29 10.75 22.73
CA GLY A 281 6.94 10.30 23.97
C GLY A 281 7.14 8.78 23.99
N ASP A 282 6.52 8.08 24.95
CA ASP A 282 6.63 6.62 25.06
C ASP A 282 5.61 5.85 24.21
N VAL A 283 4.59 6.51 23.67
CA VAL A 283 3.50 5.86 22.94
C VAL A 283 3.76 5.90 21.44
N ALA A 284 3.77 4.72 20.80
CA ALA A 284 3.83 4.61 19.34
C ALA A 284 2.46 4.24 18.78
N ILE A 285 2.04 5.00 17.77
CA ILE A 285 0.75 4.88 17.11
C ILE A 285 0.98 4.52 15.66
N VAL A 286 0.22 3.56 15.17
CA VAL A 286 0.23 3.15 13.76
C VAL A 286 -1.01 3.69 13.07
N VAL A 287 -0.80 4.47 12.02
CA VAL A 287 -1.88 5.04 11.19
C VAL A 287 -1.69 4.58 9.75
N PRO A 288 -2.75 4.51 8.92
CA PRO A 288 -2.59 4.26 7.49
C PRO A 288 -1.65 5.30 6.86
N ALA A 289 -0.60 4.86 6.15
CA ALA A 289 0.35 5.78 5.54
C ALA A 289 -0.31 6.68 4.49
N ILE A 290 -1.38 6.20 3.83
CA ILE A 290 -2.22 6.99 2.92
C ILE A 290 -2.81 8.26 3.55
N ASN A 291 -2.93 8.32 4.89
CA ASN A 291 -3.39 9.53 5.56
C ASN A 291 -2.42 10.72 5.34
N LEU A 292 -1.11 10.46 5.12
CA LEU A 292 -0.15 11.50 4.71
C LEU A 292 -0.53 12.11 3.36
N VAL A 293 -0.88 11.27 2.38
CA VAL A 293 -1.29 11.71 1.04
C VAL A 293 -2.61 12.49 1.10
N PHE A 294 -3.51 12.11 2.01
CA PHE A 294 -4.79 12.80 2.16
C PHE A 294 -4.65 14.18 2.81
N GLN A 295 -3.68 14.37 3.72
CA GLN A 295 -3.50 15.63 4.47
C GLN A 295 -2.47 16.57 3.86
N HIS A 296 -1.41 16.03 3.27
CA HIS A 296 -0.29 16.80 2.71
C HIS A 296 0.07 16.34 1.29
N PRO A 297 -0.90 16.26 0.35
CA PRO A 297 -0.63 15.75 -1.00
C PRO A 297 0.41 16.58 -1.75
N ILE A 298 0.38 17.91 -1.60
CA ILE A 298 1.27 18.81 -2.35
C ILE A 298 2.68 18.77 -1.76
N GLU A 299 2.80 18.84 -0.44
CA GLU A 299 4.09 18.82 0.26
C GLU A 299 4.78 17.46 0.11
N LEU A 300 4.01 16.36 0.10
CA LEU A 300 4.55 15.03 -0.12
C LEU A 300 4.88 14.80 -1.59
N LEU A 301 3.90 14.92 -2.49
CA LEU A 301 4.01 14.46 -3.88
C LEU A 301 4.61 15.50 -4.82
N GLY A 302 4.41 16.79 -4.53
CA GLY A 302 4.62 17.89 -5.47
C GLY A 302 3.34 18.27 -6.22
N ASP A 303 3.21 19.56 -6.58
CA ASP A 303 2.01 20.14 -7.18
C ASP A 303 1.62 19.45 -8.50
N LYS A 304 2.60 19.21 -9.38
CA LYS A 304 2.37 18.56 -10.69
C LYS A 304 1.97 17.09 -10.56
N VAL A 305 2.54 16.39 -9.57
CA VAL A 305 2.19 14.99 -9.29
C VAL A 305 0.77 14.91 -8.73
N HIS A 306 0.44 15.78 -7.77
CA HIS A 306 -0.92 15.90 -7.24
C HIS A 306 -1.94 16.27 -8.34
N ALA A 307 -1.60 17.19 -9.26
CA ALA A 307 -2.48 17.53 -10.37
C ALA A 307 -2.78 16.33 -11.30
N ARG A 308 -1.85 15.38 -11.42
CA ARG A 308 -1.99 14.20 -12.28
C ARG A 308 -2.70 13.03 -11.60
N PHE A 309 -2.43 12.78 -10.32
CA PHE A 309 -2.89 11.58 -9.61
C PHE A 309 -3.88 11.87 -8.47
N GLY A 310 -4.12 13.14 -8.16
CA GLY A 310 -4.90 13.55 -6.99
C GLY A 310 -4.25 13.04 -5.70
N THR A 311 -5.07 12.56 -4.78
CA THR A 311 -4.61 12.02 -3.48
C THR A 311 -4.35 10.51 -3.55
N GLU A 312 -3.63 10.05 -4.57
CA GLU A 312 -3.10 8.69 -4.69
C GLU A 312 -1.56 8.77 -4.75
N PHE A 313 -0.87 7.79 -4.16
CA PHE A 313 0.58 7.74 -4.23
C PHE A 313 0.98 6.96 -5.49
N PRO A 314 1.68 7.53 -6.48
CA PRO A 314 1.75 6.92 -7.81
C PRO A 314 2.88 5.90 -8.03
N ILE A 315 3.81 5.76 -7.08
CA ILE A 315 5.00 4.89 -7.20
C ILE A 315 5.00 3.86 -6.08
N ARG A 316 5.27 2.60 -6.43
CA ARG A 316 5.38 1.49 -5.51
C ARG A 316 6.73 0.80 -5.65
N PHE A 317 7.30 0.45 -4.50
CA PHE A 317 8.44 -0.46 -4.38
C PHE A 317 7.96 -1.73 -3.67
N ASP A 318 8.27 -2.88 -4.25
CA ASP A 318 7.88 -4.19 -3.72
C ASP A 318 9.02 -5.19 -3.96
N PHE A 319 9.08 -6.20 -3.12
CA PHE A 319 10.11 -7.23 -3.13
C PHE A 319 9.51 -8.55 -3.54
N LEU A 320 10.04 -9.14 -4.61
CA LEU A 320 9.64 -10.46 -5.09
C LEU A 320 10.83 -11.40 -4.91
N ASP A 321 10.73 -12.29 -3.93
CA ASP A 321 11.77 -13.27 -3.59
C ASP A 321 11.44 -14.64 -4.18
N THR A 322 12.17 -15.01 -5.24
CA THR A 322 12.14 -16.35 -5.82
C THR A 322 13.43 -17.13 -5.54
N MET A 323 14.27 -16.65 -4.63
CA MET A 323 15.58 -17.24 -4.30
C MET A 323 15.41 -18.60 -3.65
N ASP A 324 15.85 -19.68 -4.31
CA ASP A 324 15.52 -21.06 -3.92
C ASP A 324 14.00 -21.35 -3.86
N GLY A 325 13.22 -20.53 -4.55
CA GLY A 325 11.78 -20.67 -4.74
C GLY A 325 11.44 -21.15 -6.16
N GLN A 326 10.35 -20.62 -6.70
CA GLN A 326 9.84 -20.98 -8.02
C GLN A 326 9.56 -19.74 -8.87
N ASN A 327 9.20 -19.94 -10.14
CA ASN A 327 8.76 -18.86 -11.02
C ASN A 327 7.50 -18.16 -10.45
N LEU A 328 7.42 -16.84 -10.65
CA LEU A 328 6.15 -16.11 -10.54
C LEU A 328 5.18 -16.56 -11.64
N SER A 329 3.91 -16.19 -11.53
CA SER A 329 2.95 -16.42 -12.63
C SER A 329 3.42 -15.73 -13.92
N LEU A 330 3.20 -16.38 -15.06
CA LEU A 330 3.25 -15.72 -16.36
C LEU A 330 2.05 -14.79 -16.45
N GLN A 331 2.28 -13.51 -16.71
CA GLN A 331 1.26 -12.48 -16.55
C GLN A 331 1.43 -11.31 -17.53
N VAL A 332 0.40 -10.47 -17.58
CA VAL A 332 0.37 -9.25 -18.37
C VAL A 332 -0.46 -8.18 -17.65
N HIS A 333 -0.02 -6.91 -17.71
CA HIS A 333 -0.77 -5.78 -17.16
C HIS A 333 -1.69 -5.15 -18.21
N PRO A 334 -2.84 -4.57 -17.79
CA PRO A 334 -3.77 -3.94 -18.72
C PRO A 334 -3.17 -2.72 -19.41
N LEU A 335 -3.63 -2.44 -20.64
CA LEU A 335 -3.36 -1.16 -21.31
C LEU A 335 -4.08 -0.01 -20.60
N THR A 336 -3.63 1.23 -20.85
CA THR A 336 -4.22 2.43 -20.23
C THR A 336 -5.70 2.59 -20.59
N GLU A 337 -6.06 2.45 -21.87
CA GLU A 337 -7.45 2.54 -22.32
C GLU A 337 -8.29 1.39 -21.72
N TYR A 338 -7.71 0.19 -21.68
CA TYR A 338 -8.39 -0.99 -21.17
C TYR A 338 -8.74 -0.88 -19.68
N ILE A 339 -7.78 -0.45 -18.85
CA ILE A 339 -7.99 -0.33 -17.40
C ILE A 339 -9.01 0.77 -17.08
N GLN A 340 -9.02 1.84 -17.88
CA GLN A 340 -9.94 2.95 -17.73
C GLN A 340 -11.37 2.57 -18.13
N GLU A 341 -11.55 1.99 -19.31
CA GLU A 341 -12.87 1.63 -19.84
C GLU A 341 -13.50 0.44 -19.08
N THR A 342 -12.68 -0.49 -18.60
CA THR A 342 -13.17 -1.73 -17.97
C THR A 342 -13.34 -1.59 -16.44
N PHE A 343 -12.41 -0.92 -15.76
CA PHE A 343 -12.36 -0.90 -14.28
C PHE A 343 -12.46 0.50 -13.67
N GLY A 344 -12.45 1.56 -14.50
CA GLY A 344 -12.56 2.94 -14.05
C GLY A 344 -11.28 3.54 -13.46
N MET A 345 -10.12 2.91 -13.68
CA MET A 345 -8.82 3.43 -13.22
C MET A 345 -8.26 4.47 -14.20
N HIS A 346 -7.55 5.49 -13.71
CA HIS A 346 -7.03 6.58 -14.55
C HIS A 346 -5.62 6.35 -15.11
N TYR A 347 -4.93 5.32 -14.63
CA TYR A 347 -3.60 4.91 -15.05
C TYR A 347 -3.45 3.42 -14.78
N THR A 348 -2.46 2.80 -15.42
CA THR A 348 -2.23 1.36 -15.34
C THR A 348 -0.96 1.03 -14.57
N GLN A 349 -0.77 -0.26 -14.26
CA GLN A 349 0.47 -0.80 -13.73
C GLN A 349 1.47 -0.97 -14.88
N ASP A 350 2.29 0.05 -15.09
CA ASP A 350 3.60 -0.13 -15.70
C ASP A 350 4.59 -0.52 -14.59
N GLU A 351 5.46 -1.49 -14.85
CA GLU A 351 6.42 -1.97 -13.86
C GLU A 351 7.80 -2.23 -14.45
N SER A 352 8.74 -2.53 -13.57
CA SER A 352 10.09 -2.90 -13.92
C SER A 352 10.70 -3.78 -12.83
N TYR A 353 11.54 -4.72 -13.22
CA TYR A 353 12.29 -5.58 -12.32
C TYR A 353 13.74 -5.09 -12.24
N TYR A 354 14.06 -4.45 -11.13
CA TYR A 354 15.45 -4.22 -10.75
C TYR A 354 15.96 -5.44 -9.98
N MET A 355 16.98 -6.11 -10.51
CA MET A 355 17.53 -7.30 -9.89
C MET A 355 18.38 -6.90 -8.67
N LEU A 356 17.80 -6.93 -7.47
CA LEU A 356 18.51 -6.64 -6.24
C LEU A 356 19.56 -7.72 -5.93
N ASP A 357 19.23 -8.97 -6.24
CA ASP A 357 20.14 -10.11 -6.20
C ASP A 357 19.71 -11.22 -7.18
N ALA A 358 20.63 -12.09 -7.59
CA ALA A 358 20.33 -13.17 -8.54
C ALA A 358 21.40 -14.27 -8.50
N LYS A 359 20.98 -15.55 -8.62
CA LYS A 359 21.93 -16.65 -8.89
C LYS A 359 22.32 -16.69 -10.37
N GLU A 360 23.33 -17.49 -10.68
CA GLU A 360 23.88 -17.62 -12.04
C GLU A 360 22.86 -18.11 -13.08
N ASP A 361 21.86 -18.91 -12.66
CA ASP A 361 20.80 -19.44 -13.53
C ASP A 361 19.49 -18.62 -13.49
N ALA A 362 19.48 -17.45 -12.86
CA ALA A 362 18.29 -16.60 -12.79
C ALA A 362 17.89 -16.08 -14.18
N THR A 363 16.59 -16.04 -14.44
CA THR A 363 16.03 -15.55 -15.70
C THR A 363 14.83 -14.65 -15.49
N VAL A 364 14.59 -13.78 -16.47
CA VAL A 364 13.34 -13.03 -16.61
C VAL A 364 12.68 -13.41 -17.93
N TYR A 365 11.42 -13.80 -17.85
CA TYR A 365 10.56 -14.04 -19.00
C TYR A 365 10.04 -12.68 -19.47
N LEU A 366 10.21 -12.34 -20.74
CA LEU A 366 9.87 -11.00 -21.21
C LEU A 366 9.54 -10.95 -22.71
N GLY A 367 8.28 -10.64 -23.02
CA GLY A 367 7.76 -10.61 -24.37
C GLY A 367 7.69 -11.98 -25.04
N VAL A 368 7.13 -11.99 -26.24
CA VAL A 368 6.89 -13.21 -27.02
C VAL A 368 8.03 -13.49 -27.99
N LYS A 369 8.17 -14.73 -28.44
CA LYS A 369 9.15 -15.11 -29.48
C LYS A 369 8.92 -14.32 -30.77
N ASP A 370 9.99 -14.11 -31.53
CA ASP A 370 9.90 -13.60 -32.89
C ASP A 370 8.94 -14.49 -33.73
N ASP A 371 8.09 -13.87 -34.54
CA ASP A 371 7.12 -14.55 -35.41
C ASP A 371 6.15 -15.51 -34.67
N VAL A 372 5.87 -15.26 -33.38
CA VAL A 372 4.96 -16.10 -32.58
C VAL A 372 3.59 -16.25 -33.24
N ASN A 373 3.07 -17.48 -33.25
CA ASN A 373 1.69 -17.74 -33.66
C ASN A 373 0.72 -17.43 -32.50
N LYS A 374 0.09 -16.24 -32.58
CA LYS A 374 -0.79 -15.69 -31.53
C LYS A 374 -1.99 -16.61 -31.24
N GLU A 375 -2.65 -17.08 -32.28
CA GLU A 375 -3.85 -17.92 -32.17
C GLU A 375 -3.52 -19.27 -31.53
N GLU A 376 -2.37 -19.85 -31.88
CA GLU A 376 -1.89 -21.10 -31.31
C GLU A 376 -1.52 -20.95 -29.84
N MET A 377 -0.78 -19.89 -29.47
CA MET A 377 -0.42 -19.59 -28.08
C MET A 377 -1.67 -19.43 -27.20
N LEU A 378 -2.66 -18.65 -27.65
CA LEU A 378 -3.90 -18.45 -26.89
C LEU A 378 -4.68 -19.75 -26.74
N LYS A 379 -4.80 -20.54 -27.81
CA LYS A 379 -5.45 -21.86 -27.76
C LYS A 379 -4.77 -22.78 -26.74
N GLU A 380 -3.45 -22.81 -26.72
CA GLU A 380 -2.71 -23.64 -25.77
C GLU A 380 -2.79 -23.11 -24.33
N LEU A 381 -2.83 -21.79 -24.10
CA LEU A 381 -3.12 -21.22 -22.78
C LEU A 381 -4.50 -21.65 -22.28
N HIS A 382 -5.53 -21.60 -23.14
CA HIS A 382 -6.87 -22.06 -22.77
C HIS A 382 -6.92 -23.56 -22.45
N ALA A 383 -6.27 -24.38 -23.26
CA ALA A 383 -6.18 -25.82 -23.02
C ALA A 383 -5.42 -26.13 -21.72
N ALA A 384 -4.33 -25.40 -21.44
CA ALA A 384 -3.58 -25.54 -20.20
C ALA A 384 -4.40 -25.12 -18.97
N ASN A 385 -5.19 -24.05 -19.08
CA ASN A 385 -6.11 -23.64 -18.01
C ASN A 385 -7.23 -24.67 -17.75
N GLN A 386 -7.64 -25.43 -18.77
CA GLN A 386 -8.60 -26.54 -18.62
C GLN A 386 -7.94 -27.82 -18.05
N GLY A 387 -6.61 -27.84 -17.93
CA GLY A 387 -5.85 -29.01 -17.48
C GLY A 387 -5.61 -30.06 -18.57
N ASP A 388 -5.90 -29.75 -19.84
CA ASP A 388 -5.75 -30.68 -20.95
C ASP A 388 -4.27 -30.87 -21.34
N ILE A 389 -3.45 -29.83 -21.17
CA ILE A 389 -2.03 -29.82 -21.48
C ILE A 389 -1.23 -29.05 -20.43
N ILE A 390 0.10 -29.17 -20.49
CA ILE A 390 1.01 -28.21 -19.86
C ILE A 390 1.39 -27.18 -20.93
N PHE A 391 1.29 -25.90 -20.60
CA PHE A 391 1.68 -24.83 -21.51
C PHE A 391 3.19 -24.87 -21.75
N ASP A 392 3.60 -24.93 -23.03
CA ASP A 392 5.01 -24.92 -23.45
C ASP A 392 5.52 -23.48 -23.52
N ASP A 393 5.92 -22.93 -22.38
CA ASP A 393 6.35 -21.55 -22.26
C ASP A 393 7.60 -21.22 -23.10
N GLU A 394 8.54 -22.16 -23.24
CA GLU A 394 9.77 -21.97 -24.03
C GLU A 394 9.49 -21.77 -25.52
N LYS A 395 8.41 -22.40 -26.02
CA LYS A 395 7.93 -22.24 -27.40
C LYS A 395 7.45 -20.82 -27.70
N TYR A 396 6.86 -20.11 -26.73
CA TYR A 396 6.16 -18.85 -26.98
C TYR A 396 6.81 -17.62 -26.35
N ILE A 397 7.51 -17.76 -25.22
CA ILE A 397 7.96 -16.64 -24.38
C ILE A 397 9.48 -16.57 -24.37
N ASN A 398 10.04 -15.37 -24.49
CA ASN A 398 11.48 -15.21 -24.37
C ASN A 398 11.93 -15.34 -22.92
N GLN A 399 13.10 -15.94 -22.71
CA GLN A 399 13.78 -15.98 -21.43
C GLN A 399 15.14 -15.31 -21.57
N PHE A 400 15.43 -14.35 -20.70
CA PHE A 400 16.70 -13.63 -20.68
C PHE A 400 17.43 -13.91 -19.37
N PRO A 401 18.74 -14.21 -19.40
CA PRO A 401 19.54 -14.30 -18.18
C PRO A 401 19.49 -13.00 -17.41
N ALA A 402 19.39 -13.08 -16.09
CA ALA A 402 19.32 -11.94 -15.19
C ALA A 402 20.47 -11.99 -14.19
N LYS A 403 21.12 -10.85 -13.96
CA LYS A 403 22.20 -10.70 -12.99
C LYS A 403 21.86 -9.60 -12.01
N LYS A 404 22.51 -9.62 -10.84
CA LYS A 404 22.46 -8.53 -9.87
C LYS A 404 22.72 -7.19 -10.59
N HIS A 405 21.85 -6.23 -10.36
CA HIS A 405 21.81 -4.90 -10.95
C HIS A 405 21.44 -4.81 -12.44
N ASP A 406 20.98 -5.88 -13.06
CA ASP A 406 20.21 -5.76 -14.31
C ASP A 406 18.86 -5.08 -14.03
N HIS A 407 18.31 -4.43 -15.05
CA HIS A 407 17.02 -3.76 -14.99
C HIS A 407 16.18 -4.08 -16.23
N PHE A 408 15.03 -4.73 -16.00
CA PHE A 408 14.08 -5.15 -17.02
C PHE A 408 12.82 -4.30 -16.94
N LEU A 409 12.42 -3.71 -18.06
CA LEU A 409 11.22 -2.89 -18.19
C LEU A 409 10.02 -3.72 -18.58
N ILE A 410 8.86 -3.38 -18.06
CA ILE A 410 7.62 -4.12 -18.26
C ILE A 410 6.49 -3.11 -18.45
N PRO A 411 6.48 -2.38 -19.58
CA PRO A 411 5.35 -1.51 -19.89
C PRO A 411 4.07 -2.34 -20.03
N ALA A 412 2.92 -1.74 -19.74
CA ALA A 412 1.60 -2.36 -19.82
C ALA A 412 1.36 -3.11 -21.14
N GLY A 413 0.88 -4.35 -21.07
CA GLY A 413 0.70 -5.26 -22.21
C GLY A 413 1.87 -6.21 -22.51
N THR A 414 2.94 -6.22 -21.71
CA THR A 414 4.11 -7.09 -21.92
C THR A 414 3.84 -8.40 -21.20
N VAL A 415 3.93 -9.53 -21.90
CA VAL A 415 3.92 -10.84 -21.24
C VAL A 415 5.23 -11.01 -20.50
N HIS A 416 5.18 -11.30 -19.20
CA HIS A 416 6.39 -11.38 -18.38
C HIS A 416 6.23 -12.32 -17.18
N CYS A 417 7.36 -12.67 -16.57
CA CYS A 417 7.45 -13.41 -15.31
C CYS A 417 8.88 -13.30 -14.75
N SER A 418 9.02 -13.05 -13.45
CA SER A 418 10.30 -13.28 -12.76
C SER A 418 10.51 -14.78 -12.59
N GLY A 419 11.59 -15.31 -13.17
CA GLY A 419 11.98 -16.70 -12.97
C GLY A 419 12.43 -16.98 -11.54
N LYS A 420 12.71 -18.26 -11.25
CA LYS A 420 13.33 -18.68 -10.00
C LYS A 420 14.72 -18.03 -9.79
N ASN A 421 15.20 -18.07 -8.56
CA ASN A 421 16.54 -17.66 -8.14
C ASN A 421 16.86 -16.17 -8.29
N ALA A 422 15.85 -15.31 -8.13
CA ALA A 422 15.95 -13.87 -8.19
C ALA A 422 15.42 -13.20 -6.92
N MET A 423 16.04 -12.09 -6.54
CA MET A 423 15.48 -11.11 -5.62
C MET A 423 15.20 -9.85 -6.42
N VAL A 424 13.94 -9.60 -6.74
CA VAL A 424 13.51 -8.46 -7.54
C VAL A 424 13.04 -7.34 -6.61
N LEU A 425 13.59 -6.15 -6.81
CA LEU A 425 12.95 -4.90 -6.42
C LEU A 425 12.07 -4.47 -7.59
N GLU A 426 10.76 -4.69 -7.44
CA GLU A 426 9.76 -4.24 -8.40
C GLU A 426 9.55 -2.74 -8.18
N ILE A 427 9.75 -1.96 -9.24
CA ILE A 427 9.44 -0.54 -9.28
C ILE A 427 8.25 -0.36 -10.22
N SER A 428 7.09 0.00 -9.69
CA SER A 428 5.84 -0.02 -10.44
C SER A 428 4.92 1.16 -10.13
N ALA A 429 3.96 1.39 -11.02
CA ALA A 429 2.81 2.24 -10.73
C ALA A 429 1.80 1.52 -9.81
N THR A 430 1.12 2.29 -8.98
CA THR A 430 0.28 1.83 -7.87
C THR A 430 -0.99 1.01 -8.17
N PRO A 431 -1.55 0.85 -9.38
CA PRO A 431 -2.68 -0.05 -9.64
C PRO A 431 -2.35 -1.55 -9.48
N TYR A 432 -1.68 -1.95 -8.38
CA TYR A 432 -1.00 -3.22 -8.13
C TYR A 432 -1.91 -4.44 -8.14
N ILE A 433 -3.22 -4.26 -7.92
CA ILE A 433 -4.15 -5.38 -7.95
C ILE A 433 -4.29 -5.94 -9.38
N PHE A 434 -4.09 -5.12 -10.43
CA PHE A 434 -4.39 -5.47 -11.82
C PHE A 434 -3.26 -6.26 -12.52
N THR A 435 -3.16 -7.53 -12.15
CA THR A 435 -2.26 -8.50 -12.79
C THR A 435 -3.05 -9.61 -13.48
N PHE A 436 -3.04 -9.64 -14.82
CA PHE A 436 -3.71 -10.70 -15.58
C PHE A 436 -2.78 -11.89 -15.72
N LYS A 437 -2.89 -12.83 -14.79
CA LYS A 437 -2.20 -14.12 -14.84
C LYS A 437 -2.69 -14.90 -16.07
N LEU A 438 -1.76 -15.25 -16.94
CA LEU A 438 -1.99 -16.07 -18.13
C LEU A 438 -1.76 -17.55 -17.82
N TRP A 439 -0.73 -17.85 -17.03
CA TRP A 439 -0.37 -19.21 -16.65
C TRP A 439 0.34 -19.22 -15.30
N ASP A 440 0.10 -20.25 -14.50
CA ASP A 440 0.69 -20.39 -13.16
C ASP A 440 1.33 -21.76 -12.94
N TRP A 441 1.87 -22.35 -14.02
CA TRP A 441 2.68 -23.57 -13.99
C TRP A 441 1.94 -24.82 -13.50
N GLY A 442 0.61 -24.85 -13.67
CA GLY A 442 -0.24 -25.94 -13.19
C GLY A 442 -0.29 -26.08 -11.67
N ARG A 443 0.09 -25.03 -10.93
CA ARG A 443 0.17 -25.05 -9.46
C ARG A 443 -1.18 -24.75 -8.82
N LEU A 444 -1.35 -25.27 -7.62
CA LEU A 444 -2.42 -24.89 -6.71
C LEU A 444 -1.94 -23.73 -5.81
N GLY A 445 -2.89 -22.90 -5.38
CA GLY A 445 -2.69 -21.91 -4.32
C GLY A 445 -2.39 -22.57 -2.97
N LEU A 446 -2.03 -21.77 -1.97
CA LEU A 446 -1.88 -22.23 -0.59
C LEU A 446 -3.22 -22.73 0.01
N ASP A 447 -4.33 -22.31 -0.58
CA ASP A 447 -5.70 -22.76 -0.30
C ASP A 447 -6.04 -24.12 -0.97
N GLY A 448 -5.14 -24.67 -1.77
CA GLY A 448 -5.36 -25.92 -2.52
C GLY A 448 -6.25 -25.77 -3.76
N LEU A 449 -6.65 -24.54 -4.13
CA LEU A 449 -7.43 -24.26 -5.33
C LEU A 449 -6.52 -23.78 -6.48
N PRO A 450 -6.89 -23.96 -7.76
CA PRO A 450 -6.18 -23.31 -8.86
C PRO A 450 -6.15 -21.79 -8.63
N ARG A 451 -4.97 -21.17 -8.80
CA ARG A 451 -4.89 -19.71 -8.68
C ARG A 451 -5.67 -19.07 -9.83
N PRO A 452 -6.36 -17.93 -9.60
CA PRO A 452 -7.11 -17.27 -10.65
C PRO A 452 -6.23 -16.90 -11.83
N VAL A 453 -6.64 -17.28 -13.03
CA VAL A 453 -6.08 -16.77 -14.29
C VAL A 453 -7.13 -15.90 -14.97
N HIS A 454 -6.67 -14.93 -15.75
CA HIS A 454 -7.51 -13.90 -16.36
C HIS A 454 -7.30 -13.86 -17.88
N LEU A 455 -7.39 -15.01 -18.54
CA LEU A 455 -7.10 -15.14 -19.98
C LEU A 455 -7.97 -14.22 -20.84
N GLU A 456 -9.26 -14.08 -20.54
CA GLU A 456 -10.18 -13.20 -21.27
C GLU A 456 -9.82 -11.71 -21.18
N HIS A 457 -9.17 -11.30 -20.09
CA HIS A 457 -8.62 -9.96 -19.93
C HIS A 457 -7.25 -9.86 -20.61
N GLY A 458 -6.39 -10.87 -20.38
CA GLY A 458 -5.04 -10.94 -20.91
C GLY A 458 -4.98 -10.88 -22.44
N GLU A 459 -5.80 -11.67 -23.13
CA GLU A 459 -5.80 -11.72 -24.61
C GLU A 459 -6.11 -10.37 -25.27
N LYS A 460 -6.85 -9.49 -24.58
CA LYS A 460 -7.23 -8.16 -25.06
C LYS A 460 -6.13 -7.13 -24.92
N VAL A 461 -5.09 -7.40 -24.12
CA VAL A 461 -4.06 -6.41 -23.76
C VAL A 461 -2.65 -6.81 -24.17
N ILE A 462 -2.40 -8.07 -24.56
CA ILE A 462 -1.09 -8.51 -25.04
C ILE A 462 -0.64 -7.66 -26.24
N GLN A 463 0.55 -7.06 -26.11
CA GLN A 463 1.24 -6.35 -27.16
C GLN A 463 2.21 -7.32 -27.86
N TRP A 464 1.75 -7.89 -28.96
CA TRP A 464 2.44 -8.94 -29.70
C TRP A 464 3.66 -8.44 -30.50
N ASP A 465 3.81 -7.13 -30.66
CA ASP A 465 4.99 -6.48 -31.25
C ASP A 465 6.19 -6.41 -30.27
N ARG A 466 6.00 -6.86 -29.02
CA ARG A 466 7.06 -7.03 -28.02
C ARG A 466 7.76 -8.37 -28.19
N ASP A 467 8.34 -8.53 -29.38
CA ASP A 467 9.10 -9.70 -29.78
C ASP A 467 10.54 -9.68 -29.22
N GLU A 468 11.35 -10.70 -29.49
CA GLU A 468 12.69 -10.83 -28.90
C GLU A 468 13.59 -9.64 -29.29
N LYS A 469 13.55 -9.26 -30.58
CA LYS A 469 14.35 -8.15 -31.11
C LYS A 469 13.98 -6.83 -30.46
N TRP A 470 12.68 -6.53 -30.35
CA TRP A 470 12.21 -5.30 -29.76
C TRP A 470 12.51 -5.25 -28.26
N VAL A 471 12.24 -6.34 -27.54
CA VAL A 471 12.49 -6.45 -26.09
C VAL A 471 13.95 -6.23 -25.75
N ARG A 472 14.89 -6.91 -26.43
CA ARG A 472 16.33 -6.72 -26.20
C ARG A 472 16.78 -5.27 -26.41
N LYS A 473 16.18 -4.58 -27.37
CA LYS A 473 16.53 -3.19 -27.71
C LYS A 473 15.94 -2.18 -26.75
N GLN A 474 14.70 -2.40 -26.29
CA GLN A 474 13.89 -1.39 -25.61
C GLN A 474 13.71 -1.65 -24.12
N LEU A 475 13.75 -2.90 -23.67
CA LEU A 475 13.32 -3.25 -22.32
C LEU A 475 14.44 -3.76 -21.40
N ILE A 476 15.57 -4.20 -21.95
CA ILE A 476 16.65 -4.79 -21.13
C ILE A 476 17.79 -3.79 -21.01
N ASN A 477 18.18 -3.45 -19.77
CA ASN A 477 19.37 -2.66 -19.46
C ASN A 477 19.52 -1.39 -20.32
N ARG A 478 18.43 -0.63 -20.46
CA ARG A 478 18.43 0.71 -21.07
C ARG A 478 19.14 1.71 -20.16
N ILE A 479 20.45 1.52 -19.99
CA ILE A 479 21.30 2.29 -19.10
C ILE A 479 21.99 3.40 -19.90
N GLU A 480 21.78 4.64 -19.46
CA GLU A 480 22.37 5.82 -20.06
C GLU A 480 23.04 6.65 -18.96
N LYS A 481 24.34 6.91 -19.09
CA LYS A 481 25.06 7.79 -18.15
C LYS A 481 24.51 9.20 -18.26
N VAL A 482 24.15 9.79 -17.12
CA VAL A 482 23.51 11.11 -17.00
C VAL A 482 24.54 12.15 -16.66
N ALA A 483 25.28 11.87 -15.59
CA ALA A 483 26.26 12.74 -15.00
C ALA A 483 27.27 11.90 -14.20
N GLU A 484 28.44 12.48 -13.96
CA GLU A 484 29.45 11.91 -13.08
C GLU A 484 30.20 13.05 -12.39
N GLY A 485 30.79 12.75 -11.25
CA GLY A 485 31.64 13.66 -10.50
C GLY A 485 32.68 12.88 -9.70
N GLU A 486 33.36 13.58 -8.79
CA GLU A 486 34.36 12.94 -7.94
C GLU A 486 33.73 11.89 -7.03
N GLY A 487 34.00 10.62 -7.33
CA GLY A 487 33.51 9.48 -6.54
C GLY A 487 32.04 9.13 -6.76
N TRP A 488 31.37 9.65 -7.80
CA TRP A 488 29.99 9.24 -8.10
C TRP A 488 29.64 9.25 -9.60
N ILE A 489 28.68 8.40 -9.97
CA ILE A 489 28.09 8.29 -11.31
C ILE A 489 26.56 8.19 -11.15
N GLU A 490 25.82 8.97 -11.94
CA GLU A 490 24.37 8.84 -12.10
C GLU A 490 24.05 8.21 -13.45
N GLU A 491 23.23 7.18 -13.41
CA GLU A 491 22.73 6.46 -14.56
C GLU A 491 21.21 6.55 -14.60
N LYS A 492 20.68 6.83 -15.78
CA LYS A 492 19.28 6.66 -16.10
C LYS A 492 19.09 5.19 -16.48
N THR A 493 18.16 4.49 -15.87
CA THR A 493 17.86 3.08 -16.21
C THR A 493 16.35 2.86 -16.15
N GLY A 494 15.84 1.79 -16.77
CA GLY A 494 14.40 1.49 -16.75
C GLY A 494 13.51 2.60 -17.35
N LEU A 495 13.67 2.94 -18.64
CA LEU A 495 13.12 4.17 -19.23
C LEU A 495 12.24 3.96 -20.44
N HIS A 496 11.23 3.11 -20.32
CA HIS A 496 10.29 3.02 -21.41
C HIS A 496 9.59 4.39 -21.54
N GLU A 497 9.51 4.91 -22.76
CA GLU A 497 9.04 6.29 -23.02
C GLU A 497 7.57 6.50 -22.62
N ARG A 498 6.80 5.40 -22.56
CA ARG A 498 5.39 5.41 -22.14
C ARG A 498 5.20 5.48 -20.62
N GLU A 499 6.24 5.20 -19.85
CA GLU A 499 6.16 5.19 -18.40
C GLU A 499 6.39 6.60 -17.85
N PHE A 500 5.58 6.99 -16.87
CA PHE A 500 5.78 8.26 -16.19
C PHE A 500 6.85 8.19 -15.10
N ILE A 501 7.23 6.99 -14.66
CA ILE A 501 8.26 6.80 -13.65
C ILE A 501 9.63 6.97 -14.32
N GLU A 502 10.45 7.84 -13.74
CA GLU A 502 11.88 7.88 -14.00
C GLU A 502 12.59 7.08 -12.92
N THR A 503 13.53 6.21 -13.30
CA THR A 503 14.51 5.68 -12.35
C THR A 503 15.93 6.17 -12.63
N ARG A 504 16.65 6.52 -11.56
CA ARG A 504 18.04 6.95 -11.56
C ARG A 504 18.83 6.09 -10.59
N ARG A 505 19.81 5.36 -11.09
CA ARG A 505 20.77 4.62 -10.28
C ARG A 505 22.00 5.49 -10.02
N HIS A 506 22.40 5.57 -8.77
CA HIS A 506 23.58 6.32 -8.35
C HIS A 506 24.58 5.35 -7.75
N TRP A 507 25.79 5.34 -8.29
CA TRP A 507 26.95 4.66 -7.71
C TRP A 507 27.85 5.71 -7.08
N PHE A 508 28.18 5.58 -5.80
CA PHE A 508 28.93 6.62 -5.11
C PHE A 508 29.77 6.12 -3.93
N SER A 509 30.95 6.71 -3.75
CA SER A 509 31.84 6.56 -2.61
C SER A 509 32.07 7.86 -1.83
N SER A 510 31.51 8.96 -2.35
CA SER A 510 31.57 10.31 -1.78
C SER A 510 30.15 10.84 -1.51
N LYS A 511 30.05 12.07 -0.99
CA LYS A 511 28.77 12.75 -0.78
C LYS A 511 28.20 13.26 -2.11
N VAL A 512 26.96 12.93 -2.39
CA VAL A 512 26.24 13.31 -3.62
C VAL A 512 25.06 14.18 -3.27
N LEU A 513 24.87 15.29 -4.00
CA LEU A 513 23.70 16.15 -3.92
C LEU A 513 22.60 15.61 -4.84
N HIS A 514 21.38 15.54 -4.32
CA HIS A 514 20.19 15.14 -5.05
C HIS A 514 19.10 16.20 -4.94
N HIS A 515 18.18 16.19 -5.91
CA HIS A 515 16.99 17.02 -5.94
C HIS A 515 15.73 16.16 -6.06
N THR A 516 14.61 16.69 -5.56
CA THR A 516 13.27 16.08 -5.64
C THR A 516 12.63 16.22 -7.02
N ASN A 517 13.10 17.16 -7.85
CA ASN A 517 12.62 17.37 -9.21
C ASN A 517 11.10 17.58 -9.30
N ASP A 518 10.54 18.44 -8.43
CA ASP A 518 9.09 18.69 -8.32
C ASP A 518 8.23 17.43 -8.08
N SER A 519 8.84 16.35 -7.56
CA SER A 519 8.19 15.07 -7.26
C SER A 519 8.63 14.52 -5.91
N VAL A 520 7.83 13.65 -5.30
CA VAL A 520 8.34 12.72 -4.28
C VAL A 520 9.44 11.85 -4.90
N ASN A 521 10.51 11.58 -4.16
CA ASN A 521 11.48 10.55 -4.52
C ASN A 521 11.25 9.31 -3.65
N VAL A 522 11.16 8.14 -4.29
CA VAL A 522 11.20 6.83 -3.62
C VAL A 522 12.57 6.21 -3.89
N LEU A 523 13.29 5.78 -2.86
CA LEU A 523 14.65 5.26 -3.00
C LEU A 523 14.78 3.91 -2.32
N ASN A 524 15.72 3.09 -2.80
CA ASN A 524 16.18 1.89 -2.12
C ASN A 524 17.72 1.83 -2.10
N LEU A 525 18.32 1.42 -0.99
CA LEU A 525 19.75 1.15 -0.90
C LEU A 525 20.05 -0.24 -1.49
N ILE A 526 20.47 -0.25 -2.75
CA ILE A 526 20.61 -1.45 -3.58
C ILE A 526 22.02 -2.07 -3.55
N GLU A 527 23.02 -1.39 -2.99
CA GLU A 527 24.38 -1.91 -2.77
C GLU A 527 25.01 -1.17 -1.59
N GLY A 528 25.86 -1.85 -0.80
CA GLY A 528 26.41 -1.32 0.45
C GLY A 528 25.58 -1.63 1.69
N GLU A 529 26.17 -1.51 2.88
CA GLU A 529 25.53 -1.94 4.14
C GLU A 529 24.61 -0.86 4.73
N GLU A 530 25.04 0.40 4.66
CA GLU A 530 24.32 1.56 5.17
C GLU A 530 24.74 2.87 4.48
N ALA A 531 23.82 3.83 4.42
CA ALA A 531 24.05 5.19 3.95
C ALA A 531 23.39 6.20 4.89
N ILE A 532 23.78 7.46 4.79
CA ILE A 532 23.15 8.55 5.54
C ILE A 532 22.64 9.60 4.58
N VAL A 533 21.39 10.00 4.78
CA VAL A 533 20.71 11.09 4.10
C VAL A 533 20.82 12.32 4.99
N GLU A 534 21.36 13.41 4.44
CA GLU A 534 21.64 14.63 5.20
C GLU A 534 21.00 15.84 4.51
N SER A 535 20.44 16.73 5.32
CA SER A 535 19.91 18.03 4.91
C SER A 535 21.06 19.04 4.69
N PRO A 536 21.24 19.60 3.48
CA PRO A 536 22.24 20.63 3.22
C PRO A 536 21.96 21.94 3.95
N ASP A 537 20.69 22.22 4.26
CA ASP A 537 20.20 23.44 4.89
C ASP A 537 19.75 23.23 6.36
N HIS A 538 20.02 22.06 6.93
CA HIS A 538 19.68 21.69 8.31
C HIS A 538 18.19 21.77 8.64
N THR A 539 17.33 21.45 7.66
CA THR A 539 15.86 21.40 7.79
C THR A 539 15.34 20.09 8.39
N PHE A 540 16.14 19.02 8.37
CA PHE A 540 15.84 17.75 9.02
C PHE A 540 17.11 17.10 9.57
N GLU A 541 16.94 16.24 10.59
CA GLU A 541 18.03 15.49 11.21
C GLU A 541 18.55 14.37 10.30
N PRO A 542 19.85 14.03 10.35
CA PRO A 542 20.40 12.98 9.50
C PRO A 542 19.65 11.64 9.62
N PHE A 543 19.31 11.07 8.47
CA PHE A 543 18.49 9.86 8.38
C PHE A 543 19.33 8.69 7.86
N ILE A 544 19.50 7.65 8.67
CA ILE A 544 20.29 6.47 8.30
C ILE A 544 19.40 5.46 7.59
N VAL A 545 19.90 4.90 6.50
CA VAL A 545 19.25 3.84 5.73
C VAL A 545 20.19 2.64 5.61
N HIS A 546 19.63 1.44 5.70
CA HIS A 546 20.37 0.19 5.57
C HIS A 546 20.08 -0.52 4.25
N TYR A 547 20.90 -1.52 3.93
CA TYR A 547 20.75 -2.31 2.72
C TYR A 547 19.32 -2.84 2.56
N ALA A 548 18.79 -2.75 1.34
CA ALA A 548 17.45 -3.14 0.94
C ALA A 548 16.31 -2.32 1.59
N GLU A 549 16.58 -1.30 2.39
CA GLU A 549 15.50 -0.44 2.89
C GLU A 549 14.99 0.51 1.81
N THR A 550 13.67 0.48 1.57
CA THR A 550 13.00 1.53 0.82
C THR A 550 12.70 2.71 1.73
N PHE A 551 12.93 3.93 1.24
CA PHE A 551 12.65 5.17 1.94
C PHE A 551 12.17 6.27 0.99
N PHE A 552 11.51 7.27 1.56
CA PHE A 552 10.84 8.35 0.84
C PHE A 552 11.47 9.68 1.17
N ILE A 553 11.62 10.54 0.15
CA ILE A 553 11.96 11.95 0.32
C ILE A 553 10.79 12.77 -0.21
N PRO A 554 9.99 13.40 0.66
CA PRO A 554 8.92 14.32 0.27
C PRO A 554 9.42 15.41 -0.68
N GLU A 555 8.57 15.84 -1.60
CA GLU A 555 8.90 16.92 -2.53
C GLU A 555 9.31 18.20 -1.78
N ASN A 556 8.66 18.48 -0.65
CA ASN A 556 8.92 19.63 0.21
C ASN A 556 10.36 19.72 0.76
N VAL A 557 11.12 18.61 0.78
CA VAL A 557 12.55 18.62 1.14
C VAL A 557 13.40 19.34 0.09
N LYS A 558 12.98 19.35 -1.19
CA LYS A 558 13.64 19.97 -2.36
C LYS A 558 15.01 19.40 -2.74
N HIS A 559 15.93 19.32 -1.79
CA HIS A 559 17.32 18.92 -2.00
C HIS A 559 17.89 18.24 -0.75
N TYR A 560 18.72 17.23 -0.98
CA TYR A 560 19.30 16.41 0.09
C TYR A 560 20.60 15.81 -0.39
N THR A 561 21.45 15.36 0.53
CA THR A 561 22.68 14.64 0.17
C THR A 561 22.64 13.21 0.67
N ILE A 562 23.27 12.30 -0.07
CA ILE A 562 23.50 10.92 0.37
C ILE A 562 25.00 10.66 0.33
N ARG A 563 25.52 9.95 1.34
CA ARG A 563 26.91 9.45 1.35
C ARG A 563 26.99 8.09 2.04
N PRO A 564 28.07 7.32 1.81
CA PRO A 564 28.34 6.15 2.62
C PRO A 564 28.47 6.52 4.10
N TYR A 565 27.99 5.64 4.96
CA TYR A 565 27.99 5.81 6.41
C TYR A 565 28.44 4.53 7.12
N GLY A 566 28.79 4.62 8.41
CA GLY A 566 29.15 3.46 9.25
C GLY A 566 30.12 2.48 8.57
N ARG A 567 29.67 1.24 8.38
CA ARG A 567 30.39 0.12 7.74
C ARG A 567 30.60 0.31 6.24
N SER A 568 29.87 1.21 5.60
CA SER A 568 30.09 1.59 4.20
C SER A 568 31.13 2.70 4.01
N ASN A 569 31.64 3.32 5.07
CA ASN A 569 32.62 4.41 4.93
C ASN A 569 33.84 3.96 4.10
N GLY A 570 34.17 4.74 3.06
CA GLY A 570 35.27 4.44 2.14
C GLY A 570 34.97 3.35 1.09
N LYS A 571 33.75 2.81 1.06
CA LYS A 571 33.28 1.87 0.03
C LYS A 571 32.42 2.60 -1.01
N THR A 572 32.37 2.07 -2.22
CA THR A 572 31.34 2.44 -3.20
C THR A 572 30.06 1.70 -2.88
N ILE A 573 28.95 2.43 -2.80
CA ILE A 573 27.60 1.92 -2.57
C ILE A 573 26.67 2.40 -3.68
N ALA A 574 25.43 1.93 -3.70
CA ALA A 574 24.47 2.39 -4.70
C ALA A 574 23.05 2.52 -4.17
N THR A 575 22.34 3.50 -4.73
CA THR A 575 20.90 3.69 -4.54
C THR A 575 20.20 3.69 -5.89
N ILE A 576 19.00 3.13 -5.96
CA ILE A 576 18.06 3.41 -7.06
C ILE A 576 17.01 4.41 -6.54
N LYS A 577 16.71 5.42 -7.36
CA LYS A 577 15.76 6.49 -7.06
C LYS A 577 14.68 6.52 -8.13
N ALA A 578 13.41 6.47 -7.75
CA ALA A 578 12.26 6.64 -8.62
C ALA A 578 11.53 7.96 -8.31
N TYR A 579 11.03 8.63 -9.36
CA TYR A 579 10.18 9.82 -9.25
C TYR A 579 9.30 9.97 -10.50
N VAL A 580 8.26 10.80 -10.43
CA VAL A 580 7.37 11.06 -11.58
C VAL A 580 8.02 12.07 -12.52
N ARG A 581 8.07 11.78 -13.82
CA ARG A 581 8.43 12.75 -14.87
C ARG A 581 7.33 13.80 -14.96
N VAL A 582 7.67 15.03 -14.60
CA VAL A 582 6.77 16.18 -14.47
C VAL A 582 7.05 17.28 -15.48
#